data_AF-A0A6A4IIG8-F1
#
_entry.id   AF-A0A6A4IIG8-F1
#
_cell.length_a   1.000
_cell.length_b   1.000
_cell.length_c   1.000
_cell.angle_alpha   90.00
_cell.angle_beta   90.00
_cell.angle_gamma   90.00
#
_symmetry.space_group_name_H-M   'P 1'
#
loop_
_entity.id
_entity.type
_entity.pdbx_description
1 polymer ?
#
loop_
_entity_poly.entity_id
_entity_poly.type
_entity_poly.pdbx_seq_one_letter_code
_entity_poly.pdbx_strand_id
1 'polypeptide(L)'
;PPYTHPPFHTHAFFSALEKTFPTPTARSLMRATRALLVDRIGRVRREGLTYKDLDNQAYLFRAALSELRSEMTLKTKNESAAVQAATTALRRDVDRLDVKMKEDIATLKHEVQIELDNRKNEVKDQFTSKDIAIEELLNKSIVSISDLRTDVEEVKWDNMRRTVGSLFAFAAIVIIGMEMSPKPPPKPLPPPPP
;
A
#
# COMPACT_ATOMS: atom_id res chain seq x y z
N PRO A 1 49.23 -62.85 7.34
CA PRO A 1 50.26 -63.81 7.78
C PRO A 1 50.31 -63.96 9.31
N PRO A 2 50.25 -65.19 9.86
CA PRO A 2 50.61 -65.40 11.27
C PRO A 2 52.06 -64.97 11.45
N TYR A 3 52.29 -64.04 12.39
CA TYR A 3 53.62 -63.50 12.66
C TYR A 3 54.47 -64.62 13.27
N THR A 4 55.38 -65.18 12.49
CA THR A 4 56.31 -66.21 12.95
C THR A 4 57.25 -65.58 13.96
N HIS A 5 57.36 -66.18 15.15
CA HIS A 5 58.36 -65.78 16.14
C HIS A 5 59.72 -65.70 15.43
N PRO A 6 60.46 -64.58 15.54
CA PRO A 6 61.83 -64.55 15.08
C PRO A 6 62.53 -65.75 15.73
N PRO A 7 63.09 -66.68 14.96
CA PRO A 7 63.71 -67.85 15.54
C PRO A 7 65.00 -67.39 16.22
N PHE A 8 64.90 -66.97 17.49
CA PHE A 8 66.07 -66.77 18.31
C PHE A 8 66.66 -68.15 18.59
N HIS A 9 67.63 -68.52 17.77
CA HIS A 9 68.33 -69.78 17.88
C HIS A 9 69.25 -69.74 19.11
N THR A 10 68.67 -70.08 20.26
CA THR A 10 69.37 -70.09 21.56
C THR A 10 70.64 -70.93 21.52
N HIS A 11 70.64 -72.03 20.77
CA HIS A 11 71.80 -72.90 20.60
C HIS A 11 72.92 -72.23 19.81
N ALA A 12 72.62 -71.67 18.63
CA ALA A 12 73.63 -70.99 17.80
C ALA A 12 74.22 -69.76 18.53
N PHE A 13 73.38 -69.00 19.24
CA PHE A 13 73.84 -67.87 20.04
C PHE A 13 74.72 -68.31 21.21
N PHE A 14 74.36 -69.39 21.89
CA PHE A 14 75.15 -69.96 22.98
C PHE A 14 76.50 -70.49 22.48
N SER A 15 76.53 -71.24 21.38
CA SER A 15 77.77 -71.77 20.78
C SER A 15 78.70 -70.66 20.28
N ALA A 16 78.17 -69.49 19.90
CA ALA A 16 78.98 -68.32 19.58
C ALA A 16 79.58 -67.67 20.83
N LEU A 17 78.80 -67.58 21.93
CA LEU A 17 79.26 -67.00 23.20
C LEU A 17 80.30 -67.87 23.91
N GLU A 18 80.19 -69.20 23.81
CA GLU A 18 81.11 -70.16 24.44
C GLU A 18 82.53 -70.13 23.86
N LYS A 19 82.71 -69.57 22.65
CA LYS A 19 84.03 -69.34 22.06
C LYS A 19 84.82 -68.21 22.74
N THR A 20 84.12 -67.30 23.45
CA THR A 20 84.72 -66.08 24.02
C THR A 20 84.55 -66.02 25.54
N PHE A 21 83.52 -66.65 26.09
CA PHE A 21 83.18 -66.60 27.51
C PHE A 21 83.12 -68.00 28.12
N PRO A 22 83.44 -68.14 29.42
CA PRO A 22 83.17 -69.38 30.16
C PRO A 22 81.70 -69.79 30.04
N THR A 23 81.46 -71.09 29.92
CA THR A 23 80.12 -71.72 29.84
C THR A 23 79.06 -71.13 30.80
N PRO A 24 79.34 -70.86 32.10
CA PRO A 24 78.33 -70.26 32.99
C PRO A 24 77.95 -68.83 32.61
N THR A 25 78.91 -68.03 32.13
CA THR A 25 78.70 -66.65 31.68
C THR A 25 77.95 -66.62 30.35
N ALA A 26 78.36 -67.47 29.38
CA ALA A 26 77.68 -67.62 28.09
C ALA A 26 76.20 -68.05 28.26
N ARG A 27 75.94 -68.97 29.20
CA ARG A 27 74.57 -69.44 29.52
C ARG A 27 73.70 -68.33 30.11
N SER A 28 74.28 -67.54 31.01
CA SER A 28 73.57 -66.43 31.67
C SER A 28 73.23 -65.32 30.68
N LEU A 29 74.18 -64.96 29.81
CA LEU A 29 73.96 -63.98 28.74
C LEU A 29 72.87 -64.43 27.77
N MET A 30 72.89 -65.69 27.32
CA MET A 30 71.83 -66.24 26.45
C MET A 30 70.45 -66.19 27.10
N ARG A 31 70.34 -66.52 28.39
CA ARG A 31 69.06 -66.45 29.11
C ARG A 31 68.56 -65.02 29.26
N ALA A 32 69.46 -64.09 29.59
CA ALA A 32 69.12 -62.67 29.73
C ALA A 32 68.67 -62.05 28.39
N THR A 33 69.36 -62.33 27.29
CA THR A 33 68.97 -61.84 25.96
C THR A 33 67.66 -62.44 25.49
N ARG A 34 67.42 -63.74 25.75
CA ARG A 34 66.13 -64.39 25.47
C ARG A 34 65.00 -63.72 26.26
N ALA A 35 65.19 -63.46 27.55
CA ALA A 35 64.18 -62.83 28.39
C ALA A 35 63.85 -61.40 27.90
N LEU A 36 64.87 -60.61 27.57
CA LEU A 36 64.69 -59.25 27.03
C LEU A 36 63.97 -59.28 25.68
N LEU A 37 64.33 -60.22 24.80
CA LEU A 37 63.68 -60.36 23.48
C LEU A 37 62.20 -60.74 23.62
N VAL A 38 61.87 -61.67 24.52
CA VAL A 38 60.47 -62.06 24.80
C VAL A 38 59.68 -60.88 25.37
N ASP A 39 60.24 -60.12 26.31
CA ASP A 39 59.59 -58.93 26.85
C ASP A 39 59.31 -57.87 25.77
N ARG A 40 60.32 -57.56 24.93
CA ARG A 40 60.19 -56.55 23.87
C ARG A 40 59.21 -56.96 22.79
N ILE A 41 59.24 -58.23 22.35
CA ILE A 41 58.24 -58.75 21.40
C ILE A 41 56.84 -58.72 22.03
N GLY A 42 56.72 -59.08 23.30
CA GLY A 42 55.45 -59.00 24.04
C GLY A 42 54.91 -57.57 24.09
N ARG A 43 55.78 -56.58 24.29
CA ARG A 43 55.41 -55.15 24.24
C ARG A 43 54.95 -54.73 22.84
N VAL A 44 55.73 -55.04 21.80
CA VAL A 44 55.35 -54.72 20.41
C VAL A 44 54.04 -55.39 20.02
N ARG A 45 53.73 -56.58 20.54
CA ARG A 45 52.44 -57.24 20.31
C ARG A 45 51.26 -56.55 21.00
N ARG A 46 51.48 -55.94 22.18
CA ARG A 46 50.44 -55.22 22.92
C ARG A 46 50.20 -53.81 22.39
N GLU A 47 51.28 -53.14 22.00
CA GLU A 47 51.26 -51.71 21.63
C GLU A 47 51.28 -51.49 20.10
N GLY A 48 51.74 -52.48 19.33
CA GLY A 48 51.82 -52.39 17.88
C GLY A 48 50.47 -52.61 17.23
N LEU A 49 50.10 -51.71 16.32
CA LEU A 49 48.99 -51.90 15.42
C LEU A 49 49.34 -52.95 14.36
N THR A 50 48.44 -53.91 14.16
CA THR A 50 48.60 -54.84 13.05
C THR A 50 48.14 -54.19 11.74
N TYR A 51 48.68 -54.64 10.62
CA TYR A 51 48.23 -54.19 9.30
C TYR A 51 46.72 -54.39 9.09
N LYS A 52 46.14 -55.43 9.71
CA LYS A 52 44.70 -55.70 9.66
C LYS A 52 43.89 -54.66 10.43
N ASP A 53 44.37 -54.23 11.58
CA ASP A 53 43.69 -53.19 12.37
C ASP A 53 43.67 -51.87 11.63
N LEU A 54 44.79 -51.51 10.99
CA LEU A 54 44.90 -50.31 10.17
C LEU A 54 43.97 -50.37 8.94
N ASP A 55 43.91 -51.51 8.24
CA ASP A 55 43.04 -51.69 7.07
C ASP A 55 41.56 -51.62 7.45
N ASN A 56 41.17 -52.23 8.57
CA ASN A 56 39.82 -52.12 9.10
C ASN A 56 39.45 -50.68 9.49
N GLN A 57 40.35 -49.94 10.15
CA GLN A 57 40.12 -48.53 10.46
C GLN A 57 40.01 -47.68 9.19
N ALA A 58 40.86 -47.92 8.19
CA ALA A 58 40.79 -47.23 6.91
C ALA A 58 39.47 -47.51 6.17
N TYR A 59 38.96 -48.74 6.25
CA TYR A 59 37.65 -49.10 5.70
C TYR A 59 36.51 -48.34 6.41
N LEU A 60 36.47 -48.36 7.75
CA LEU A 60 35.46 -47.64 8.53
C LEU A 60 35.49 -46.14 8.24
N PHE A 61 36.69 -45.56 8.13
CA PHE A 61 36.83 -44.15 7.79
C PHE A 61 36.30 -43.83 6.39
N ARG A 62 36.59 -44.68 5.39
CA ARG A 62 36.04 -44.53 4.03
C ARG A 62 34.52 -44.67 4.01
N ALA A 63 33.95 -45.60 4.78
CA ALA A 63 32.51 -45.76 4.91
C ALA A 63 31.86 -44.50 5.50
N ALA A 64 32.40 -43.98 6.62
CA ALA A 64 31.93 -42.76 7.25
C ALA A 64 32.04 -41.53 6.34
N LEU A 65 33.13 -41.41 5.57
CA LEU A 65 33.26 -40.33 4.58
C LEU A 65 32.25 -40.45 3.43
N SER A 66 31.96 -41.68 2.99
CA SER A 66 30.94 -41.93 1.96
C SER A 66 29.55 -41.57 2.46
N GLU A 67 29.24 -41.91 3.71
CA GLU A 67 27.99 -41.55 4.38
C GLU A 67 27.85 -40.03 4.53
N LEU A 68 28.88 -39.36 5.07
CA LEU A 68 28.90 -37.90 5.20
C LEU A 68 28.72 -37.20 3.85
N ARG A 69 29.35 -37.70 2.79
CA ARG A 69 29.19 -37.15 1.44
C ARG A 69 27.76 -37.32 0.93
N SER A 70 27.15 -38.47 1.18
CA SER A 70 25.75 -38.73 0.81
C SER A 70 24.81 -37.79 1.56
N GLU A 71 24.97 -37.70 2.89
CA GLU A 71 24.17 -36.83 3.75
C GLU A 71 24.31 -35.37 3.33
N MET A 72 25.53 -34.88 3.10
CA MET A 72 25.76 -33.51 2.65
C MET A 72 25.11 -33.25 1.28
N THR A 73 25.21 -34.20 0.34
CA THR A 73 24.57 -34.07 -0.97
C THR A 73 23.05 -34.00 -0.84
N LEU A 74 22.46 -34.83 0.01
CA LEU A 74 21.02 -34.84 0.27
C LEU A 74 20.57 -33.54 0.94
N LYS A 75 21.30 -33.08 1.94
CA LYS A 75 21.04 -31.83 2.64
C LYS A 75 21.07 -30.63 1.69
N THR A 76 22.12 -30.50 0.88
CA THR A 76 22.23 -29.43 -0.12
C THR A 76 21.09 -29.48 -1.15
N LYS A 77 20.70 -30.67 -1.61
CA LYS A 77 19.55 -30.82 -2.52
C LYS A 77 18.25 -30.38 -1.86
N ASN A 78 18.02 -30.77 -0.61
CA ASN A 78 16.82 -30.40 0.14
C ASN A 78 16.76 -28.89 0.41
N GLU A 79 17.87 -28.29 0.84
CA GLU A 79 17.97 -26.84 1.04
C GLU A 79 17.74 -26.08 -0.28
N SER A 80 18.34 -26.52 -1.38
CA SER A 80 18.12 -25.93 -2.70
C SER A 80 16.65 -26.03 -3.13
N ALA A 81 16.01 -27.19 -2.94
CA ALA A 81 14.59 -27.37 -3.24
C ALA A 81 13.71 -26.45 -2.37
N ALA A 82 14.02 -26.30 -1.08
CA ALA A 82 13.30 -25.41 -0.18
C ALA A 82 13.44 -23.93 -0.61
N VAL A 83 14.65 -23.49 -0.97
CA VAL A 83 14.90 -22.13 -1.48
C VAL A 83 14.16 -21.89 -2.80
N GLN A 84 14.15 -22.86 -3.71
CA GLN A 84 13.41 -22.77 -4.97
C GLN A 84 11.90 -22.68 -4.74
N ALA A 85 11.37 -23.51 -3.83
CA ALA A 85 9.95 -23.48 -3.46
C ALA A 85 9.56 -22.12 -2.86
N ALA A 86 10.34 -21.62 -1.89
CA ALA A 86 10.13 -20.31 -1.26
C ALA A 86 10.21 -19.16 -2.29
N THR A 87 11.18 -19.21 -3.20
CA THR A 87 11.33 -18.20 -4.27
C THR A 87 10.12 -18.23 -5.21
N THR A 88 9.63 -19.42 -5.57
CA THR A 88 8.46 -19.55 -6.45
C THR A 88 7.18 -19.10 -5.75
N ALA A 89 7.04 -19.34 -4.45
CA ALA A 89 5.94 -18.80 -3.64
C ALA A 89 6.01 -17.26 -3.61
N LEU A 90 7.17 -16.69 -3.30
CA LEU A 90 7.35 -15.24 -3.25
C LEU A 90 7.06 -14.56 -4.59
N ARG A 91 7.44 -15.17 -5.72
CA ARG A 91 7.08 -14.66 -7.05
C ARG A 91 5.57 -14.60 -7.25
N ARG A 92 4.83 -15.66 -6.86
CA ARG A 92 3.37 -15.67 -6.95
C ARG A 92 2.73 -14.59 -6.06
N ASP A 93 3.29 -14.35 -4.88
CA ASP A 93 2.81 -13.29 -3.99
C ASP A 93 3.04 -11.90 -4.57
N VAL A 94 4.19 -11.68 -5.23
CA VAL A 94 4.48 -10.44 -5.97
C VAL A 94 3.51 -10.25 -7.12
N ASP A 95 3.27 -11.28 -7.94
CA ASP A 95 2.31 -11.21 -9.05
C ASP A 95 0.89 -10.93 -8.54
N ARG A 96 0.49 -11.57 -7.44
CA ARG A 96 -0.81 -11.32 -6.79
C ARG A 96 -0.90 -9.89 -6.28
N LEU A 97 0.16 -9.36 -5.69
CA LEU A 97 0.20 -7.99 -5.19
C LEU A 97 0.13 -6.97 -6.33
N ASP A 98 0.82 -7.22 -7.45
CA ASP A 98 0.76 -6.36 -8.64
C ASP A 98 -0.66 -6.29 -9.23
N VAL A 99 -1.32 -7.45 -9.37
CA VAL A 99 -2.72 -7.50 -9.83
C VAL A 99 -3.64 -6.74 -8.88
N LYS A 100 -3.52 -6.99 -7.57
CA LYS A 100 -4.33 -6.30 -6.57
C LYS A 100 -4.10 -4.79 -6.58
N MET A 101 -2.85 -4.34 -6.67
CA MET A 101 -2.53 -2.92 -6.70
C MET A 101 -3.11 -2.24 -7.95
N LYS A 102 -3.08 -2.91 -9.11
CA LYS A 102 -3.72 -2.39 -10.34
C LYS A 102 -5.22 -2.28 -10.20
N GLU A 103 -5.87 -3.27 -9.58
CA GLU A 103 -7.30 -3.24 -9.28
C GLU A 103 -7.64 -2.11 -8.31
N ASP A 104 -6.92 -1.99 -7.20
CA ASP A 104 -7.12 -0.94 -6.20
C ASP A 104 -6.93 0.47 -6.81
N ILE A 105 -5.91 0.66 -7.66
CA ILE A 105 -5.70 1.93 -8.40
C ILE A 105 -6.84 2.21 -9.38
N ALA A 106 -7.32 1.19 -10.11
CA ALA A 106 -8.42 1.36 -11.05
C ALA A 106 -9.72 1.73 -10.34
N THR A 107 -10.00 1.08 -9.21
CA THR A 107 -11.13 1.38 -8.33
C THR A 107 -11.04 2.81 -7.80
N LEU A 108 -9.90 3.21 -7.23
CA LEU A 108 -9.69 4.56 -6.72
C LEU A 108 -9.86 5.62 -7.82
N LYS A 109 -9.32 5.36 -9.02
CA LYS A 109 -9.50 6.25 -10.16
C LYS A 109 -10.98 6.41 -10.53
N HIS A 110 -11.74 5.31 -10.50
CA HIS A 110 -13.17 5.34 -10.78
C HIS A 110 -13.96 6.11 -9.71
N GLU A 111 -13.65 5.88 -8.43
CA GLU A 111 -14.24 6.61 -7.31
C GLU A 111 -13.99 8.12 -7.41
N VAL A 112 -12.75 8.52 -7.67
CA VAL A 112 -12.39 9.93 -7.88
C VAL A 112 -13.13 10.52 -9.07
N GLN A 113 -13.26 9.79 -10.18
CA GLN A 113 -14.01 10.26 -11.35
C GLN A 113 -15.49 10.48 -11.00
N ILE A 114 -16.12 9.54 -10.29
CA ILE A 114 -17.51 9.67 -9.83
C ILE A 114 -17.65 10.88 -8.92
N GLU A 115 -16.74 11.07 -7.96
CA GLU A 115 -16.79 12.22 -7.05
C GLU A 115 -16.66 13.55 -7.79
N LEU A 116 -15.76 13.63 -8.78
CA LEU A 116 -15.60 14.81 -9.61
C LEU A 116 -16.86 15.10 -10.45
N ASP A 117 -17.45 14.09 -11.06
CA ASP A 117 -18.68 14.24 -11.84
C ASP A 117 -19.86 14.64 -10.95
N ASN A 118 -19.96 14.08 -9.74
CA ASN A 118 -20.94 14.48 -8.74
C ASN A 118 -20.76 15.93 -8.31
N ARG A 119 -19.53 16.36 -7.99
CA ARG A 119 -19.22 17.77 -7.66
C ARG A 119 -19.57 18.72 -8.81
N LYS A 120 -19.24 18.32 -10.04
CA LYS A 120 -19.57 19.11 -11.22
C LYS A 120 -21.08 19.24 -11.41
N ASN A 121 -21.82 18.15 -11.18
CA ASN A 121 -23.28 18.18 -11.25
C ASN A 121 -23.88 19.02 -10.12
N GLU A 122 -23.39 18.90 -8.89
CA GLU A 122 -23.81 19.73 -7.76
C GLU A 122 -23.60 21.21 -8.04
N VAL A 123 -22.43 21.60 -8.55
CA VAL A 123 -22.16 23.00 -8.93
C VAL A 123 -23.12 23.45 -10.03
N LYS A 124 -23.38 22.60 -11.04
CA LYS A 124 -24.33 22.92 -12.11
C LYS A 124 -25.75 23.10 -11.57
N ASP A 125 -26.20 22.22 -10.68
CA ASP A 125 -27.51 22.30 -10.04
C ASP A 125 -27.62 23.57 -9.18
N GLN A 126 -26.55 23.96 -8.47
CA GLN A 126 -26.48 25.23 -7.76
C GLN A 126 -26.61 26.44 -8.72
N PHE A 127 -25.93 26.43 -9.86
CA PHE A 127 -26.08 27.48 -10.88
C PHE A 127 -27.50 27.53 -11.44
N THR A 128 -28.07 26.40 -11.83
CA THR A 128 -29.45 26.34 -12.34
C THR A 128 -30.46 26.83 -11.29
N SER A 129 -30.27 26.48 -10.01
CA SER A 129 -31.11 27.00 -8.92
C SER A 129 -30.98 28.51 -8.76
N LYS A 130 -29.77 29.07 -8.90
CA LYS A 130 -29.53 30.52 -8.88
C LYS A 130 -30.19 31.21 -10.06
N ASP A 131 -30.10 30.64 -11.26
CA ASP A 131 -30.73 31.18 -12.47
C ASP A 131 -32.25 31.24 -12.33
N ILE A 132 -32.87 30.17 -11.81
CA ILE A 132 -34.32 30.13 -11.52
C ILE A 132 -34.69 31.23 -10.52
N ALA A 133 -33.91 31.41 -9.45
CA ALA A 133 -34.17 32.45 -8.45
C ALA A 133 -34.05 33.86 -9.05
N ILE A 134 -33.10 34.09 -9.96
CA ILE A 134 -32.95 35.37 -10.68
C ILE A 134 -34.18 35.60 -11.58
N GLU A 135 -34.63 34.60 -12.32
CA GLU A 135 -35.82 34.70 -13.19
C GLU A 135 -37.09 34.96 -12.38
N GLU A 136 -37.27 34.31 -11.24
CA GLU A 136 -38.38 34.56 -10.33
C GLU A 136 -38.37 36.00 -9.80
N LEU A 137 -37.21 36.51 -9.38
CA LEU A 137 -37.04 37.90 -8.94
C LEU A 137 -37.33 38.90 -10.07
N LEU A 138 -36.88 38.59 -11.29
CA LEU A 138 -37.15 39.41 -12.46
C LEU A 138 -38.65 39.45 -12.78
N ASN A 139 -39.33 38.30 -12.78
CA ASN A 139 -40.76 38.23 -13.00
C ASN A 139 -41.53 39.01 -11.93
N LYS A 140 -41.16 38.85 -10.66
CA LYS A 140 -41.76 39.61 -9.54
C LYS A 140 -41.55 41.12 -9.69
N SER A 141 -40.36 41.54 -10.14
CA SER A 141 -40.05 42.95 -10.42
C SER A 141 -40.95 43.50 -11.54
N ILE A 142 -41.09 42.77 -12.65
CA ILE A 142 -41.96 43.15 -13.77
C ILE A 142 -43.41 43.33 -13.31
N VAL A 143 -43.95 42.38 -12.53
CA VAL A 143 -45.30 42.49 -11.98
C VAL A 143 -45.43 43.72 -11.08
N SER A 144 -44.47 43.94 -10.17
CA SER A 144 -44.50 45.11 -9.28
C SER A 144 -44.43 46.45 -10.03
N ILE A 145 -43.68 46.51 -11.13
CA ILE A 145 -43.63 47.70 -12.01
C ILE A 145 -44.97 47.90 -12.72
N SER A 146 -45.62 46.82 -13.15
CA SER A 146 -46.96 46.87 -13.74
C SER A 146 -47.98 47.42 -12.74
N ASP A 147 -47.98 46.90 -11.50
CA ASP A 147 -48.87 47.35 -10.43
C ASP A 147 -48.63 48.84 -10.13
N LEU A 148 -47.36 49.26 -9.97
CA LEU A 148 -47.02 50.68 -9.78
C LEU A 148 -47.48 51.57 -10.94
N ARG A 149 -47.42 51.07 -12.18
CA ARG A 149 -47.92 51.82 -13.35
C ARG A 149 -49.44 51.97 -13.27
N THR A 150 -50.16 50.92 -12.89
CA THR A 150 -51.60 50.97 -12.67
C THR A 150 -51.96 51.93 -11.55
N ASP A 151 -51.24 51.91 -10.42
CA ASP A 151 -51.41 52.87 -9.33
C ASP A 151 -51.22 54.32 -9.79
N VAL A 152 -50.19 54.58 -10.62
CA VAL A 152 -49.94 55.91 -11.20
C VAL A 152 -51.08 56.33 -12.13
N GLU A 153 -51.61 55.42 -12.95
CA GLU A 153 -52.76 55.70 -13.81
C GLU A 153 -54.02 55.98 -12.98
N GLU A 154 -54.26 55.23 -11.91
CA GLU A 154 -55.35 55.47 -10.97
C GLU A 154 -55.24 56.85 -10.31
N VAL A 155 -54.06 57.22 -9.81
CA VAL A 155 -53.81 58.56 -9.24
C VAL A 155 -54.05 59.66 -10.28
N LYS A 156 -53.61 59.48 -11.54
CA LYS A 156 -53.90 60.43 -12.62
C LYS A 156 -55.40 60.56 -12.87
N TRP A 157 -56.13 59.44 -12.88
CA TRP A 157 -57.59 59.44 -13.04
C TRP A 157 -58.31 60.12 -11.88
N ASP A 158 -57.90 59.88 -10.62
CA ASP A 158 -58.49 60.56 -9.46
C ASP A 158 -58.22 62.07 -9.52
N ASN A 159 -56.98 62.46 -9.83
CA ASN A 159 -56.61 63.87 -9.93
C ASN A 159 -57.37 64.59 -11.06
N MET A 160 -57.57 63.92 -12.21
CA MET A 160 -58.41 64.41 -13.30
C MET A 160 -59.87 64.58 -12.84
N ARG A 161 -60.47 63.59 -12.18
CA ARG A 161 -61.85 63.67 -11.65
C ARG A 161 -62.01 64.82 -10.67
N ARG A 162 -61.07 64.99 -9.73
CA ARG A 162 -61.05 66.11 -8.78
C ARG A 162 -60.97 67.47 -9.48
N THR A 163 -60.11 67.58 -10.51
CA THR A 163 -59.94 68.83 -11.28
C THR A 163 -61.18 69.17 -12.09
N VAL A 164 -61.79 68.19 -12.76
CA VAL A 164 -63.05 68.39 -13.49
C VAL A 164 -64.18 68.77 -12.52
N GLY A 165 -64.26 68.10 -11.36
CA GLY A 165 -65.24 68.41 -10.32
C GLY A 165 -65.10 69.82 -9.75
N SER A 166 -63.86 70.27 -9.49
CA SER A 166 -63.62 71.63 -9.00
C SER A 166 -63.94 72.69 -10.06
N LEU A 167 -63.63 72.42 -11.33
CA LEU A 167 -63.98 73.30 -12.45
C LEU A 167 -65.50 73.42 -12.62
N PHE A 168 -66.22 72.30 -12.52
CA PHE A 168 -67.69 72.28 -12.57
C PHE A 168 -68.30 73.05 -11.39
N ALA A 169 -67.81 72.82 -10.17
CA ALA A 169 -68.26 73.55 -8.98
C ALA A 169 -68.02 75.07 -9.11
N PHE A 170 -66.85 75.47 -9.63
CA PHE A 170 -66.54 76.87 -9.90
C PHE A 170 -67.51 77.48 -10.93
N ALA A 171 -67.76 76.78 -12.05
CA ALA A 171 -68.73 77.23 -13.05
C ALA A 171 -70.16 77.35 -12.48
N ALA A 172 -70.60 76.40 -11.67
CA ALA A 172 -71.90 76.44 -11.01
C ALA A 172 -72.04 77.65 -10.07
N ILE A 173 -71.00 77.95 -9.28
CA ILE A 173 -70.97 79.15 -8.41
C ILE A 173 -71.09 80.43 -9.24
N VAL A 174 -70.37 80.53 -10.37
CA VAL A 174 -70.45 81.69 -11.27
C VAL A 174 -71.86 81.86 -11.83
N ILE A 175 -72.49 80.78 -12.30
CA ILE A 175 -73.86 80.81 -12.86
C ILE A 175 -74.86 81.26 -11.79
N ILE A 176 -74.81 80.68 -10.59
CA ILE A 176 -75.68 81.08 -9.46
C ILE A 176 -75.44 82.54 -9.08
N GLY A 177 -74.17 83.00 -9.08
CA GLY A 177 -73.83 84.40 -8.83
C GLY A 177 -74.36 85.35 -9.90
N MET A 178 -74.37 84.95 -11.17
CA MET A 178 -74.98 85.73 -12.26
C MET A 178 -76.51 85.75 -12.15
N GLU A 179 -77.13 84.67 -11.69
CA GLU A 179 -78.59 84.59 -11.52
C GLU A 179 -79.07 85.38 -10.29
N MET A 180 -78.23 85.53 -9.26
CA MET A 180 -78.46 86.43 -8.12
C MET A 180 -78.08 87.90 -8.38
N SER A 181 -77.58 88.24 -9.58
CA SER A 181 -77.29 89.63 -9.94
C SER A 181 -78.57 90.34 -10.43
N PRO A 182 -78.99 91.47 -9.82
CA PRO A 182 -80.22 92.18 -10.22
C PRO A 182 -80.12 92.71 -11.66
N LYS A 183 -81.15 92.43 -12.48
CA LYS A 183 -81.29 92.89 -13.87
C LYS A 183 -81.10 94.42 -13.98
N PRO A 184 -80.23 94.93 -14.87
CA PRO A 184 -80.16 96.35 -15.16
C PRO A 184 -81.45 96.83 -15.87
N PRO A 185 -81.97 98.03 -15.55
CA PRO A 185 -83.19 98.59 -16.14
C PRO A 185 -83.04 98.97 -17.64
N PRO A 186 -84.15 99.12 -18.40
CA PRO A 186 -84.14 99.23 -19.86
C PRO A 186 -83.56 100.56 -20.39
N LYS A 187 -82.92 100.50 -21.56
CA LYS A 187 -82.30 101.63 -22.30
C LYS A 187 -83.31 102.69 -22.75
N PRO A 188 -82.95 104.00 -22.76
CA PRO A 188 -83.62 105.01 -23.57
C PRO A 188 -83.03 105.09 -25.01
N LEU A 189 -83.90 105.35 -25.99
CA LEU A 189 -83.61 105.57 -27.42
C LEU A 189 -83.02 106.98 -27.70
N PRO A 190 -82.38 107.20 -28.87
CA PRO A 190 -81.45 108.30 -29.14
C PRO A 190 -82.12 109.57 -29.70
N PRO A 191 -81.47 110.74 -29.66
CA PRO A 191 -81.82 111.88 -30.52
C PRO A 191 -80.89 112.04 -31.75
N PRO A 192 -81.37 112.69 -32.83
CA PRO A 192 -80.82 112.64 -34.19
C PRO A 192 -79.75 113.71 -34.47
N PRO A 193 -79.06 113.62 -35.62
CA PRO A 193 -77.85 114.38 -35.91
C PRO A 193 -78.12 115.79 -36.47
N PRO A 194 -77.23 116.75 -36.24
CA PRO A 194 -76.92 117.84 -37.16
C PRO A 194 -75.74 117.52 -38.09
#